data_AF-A0A832F0Z9-F1
#
_entry.id   AF-A0A832F0Z9-F1
#
_cell.length_a   1.000
_cell.length_b   1.000
_cell.length_c   1.000
_cell.angle_alpha   90.00
_cell.angle_beta   90.00
_cell.angle_gamma   90.00
#
_symmetry.space_group_name_H-M   'P 1'
#
loop_
_entity.id
_entity.type
_entity.pdbx_description
1 polymer ?
#
loop_
_entity_poly.entity_id
_entity_poly.type
_entity_poly.pdbx_seq_one_letter_code
_entity_poly.pdbx_strand_id
1 'polypeptide(L)'
;MVYGSYEAYGVKTPAVHHFAGSIAKIPLLGQSGYIALTALVLNAVVAVVLSAILRLVSSSAGVDVTTKSDYLVQAGESLLDDLDLPHGDREVGPALG
;
A
#
# COMPACT_ATOMS: atom_id res chain seq x y z
N MET A 1 -11.19 -10.24 8.93
CA MET A 1 -10.86 -11.54 9.56
C MET A 1 -12.02 -12.22 10.31
N VAL A 2 -13.15 -11.55 10.53
CA VAL A 2 -14.28 -12.10 11.30
C VAL A 2 -14.81 -13.44 10.75
N TYR A 3 -15.02 -13.53 9.43
CA TYR A 3 -15.56 -14.75 8.79
C TYR A 3 -14.71 -16.00 9.06
N GLY A 4 -13.40 -15.93 8.82
CA GLY A 4 -12.51 -17.09 8.97
C GLY A 4 -12.42 -17.58 10.41
N SER A 5 -12.36 -16.65 11.37
CA SER A 5 -12.35 -16.99 12.80
C SER A 5 -13.66 -17.62 13.26
N TYR A 6 -14.78 -17.12 12.77
CA TYR A 6 -16.11 -17.67 13.10
C TYR A 6 -16.29 -19.10 12.57
N GLU A 7 -15.97 -19.34 11.30
CA GLU A 7 -16.07 -20.67 10.71
C GLU A 7 -15.12 -21.67 11.37
N ALA A 8 -13.86 -21.29 11.59
CA ALA A 8 -12.88 -22.18 12.23
C ALA A 8 -13.26 -22.55 13.67
N TYR A 9 -13.87 -21.62 14.42
CA TYR A 9 -14.40 -21.90 15.76
C TYR A 9 -15.56 -22.92 15.74
N GLY A 10 -16.33 -22.95 14.66
CA GLY A 10 -17.46 -23.86 14.46
C GLY A 10 -17.06 -25.31 14.14
N VAL A 11 -15.81 -25.57 13.73
CA VAL A 11 -15.34 -26.92 13.36
C VAL A 11 -15.08 -27.76 14.62
N LYS A 12 -15.75 -28.91 14.72
CA LYS A 12 -15.70 -29.82 15.90
C LYS A 12 -15.46 -31.26 15.51
N THR A 13 -14.83 -32.01 16.40
CA THR A 13 -14.73 -33.48 16.37
C THR A 13 -15.19 -34.04 17.73
N PRO A 14 -15.42 -35.35 17.87
CA PRO A 14 -15.75 -35.94 19.17
C PRO A 14 -14.70 -35.69 20.27
N ALA A 15 -13.45 -35.43 19.88
CA ALA A 15 -12.34 -35.17 20.80
C ALA A 15 -12.05 -33.68 21.03
N VAL A 16 -12.49 -32.79 20.12
CA VAL A 16 -12.13 -31.36 20.13
C VAL A 16 -13.34 -30.49 19.80
N HIS A 17 -13.67 -29.56 20.71
CA HIS A 17 -14.89 -28.74 20.61
C HIS A 17 -14.81 -27.54 19.67
N HIS A 18 -13.62 -27.02 19.36
CA HIS A 18 -13.40 -25.85 18.50
C HIS A 18 -12.10 -26.00 17.73
N PHE A 19 -12.02 -25.41 16.53
CA PHE A 19 -10.81 -25.47 15.70
C PHE A 19 -10.34 -26.90 15.40
N ALA A 20 -11.28 -27.85 15.32
CA ALA A 20 -10.94 -29.25 15.12
C ALA A 20 -10.46 -29.57 13.68
N GLY A 21 -10.42 -28.57 12.80
CA GLY A 21 -9.96 -28.72 11.43
C GLY A 21 -9.89 -27.38 10.68
N SER A 22 -9.29 -27.44 9.50
CA SER A 22 -9.07 -26.29 8.61
C SER A 22 -10.02 -26.24 7.41
N ILE A 23 -10.92 -27.21 7.29
CA ILE A 23 -11.81 -27.40 6.14
C ILE A 23 -13.25 -27.15 6.58
N ALA A 24 -13.96 -26.32 5.84
CA ALA A 24 -15.40 -26.12 5.95
C ALA A 24 -16.01 -25.98 4.56
N LYS A 25 -17.34 -25.93 4.48
CA LYS A 25 -18.02 -25.63 3.22
C LYS A 25 -17.75 -24.20 2.81
N ILE A 26 -17.29 -24.00 1.58
CA ILE A 26 -17.08 -22.69 1.01
C ILE A 26 -18.46 -22.06 0.71
N PRO A 27 -18.74 -20.84 1.19
CA PRO A 27 -19.97 -20.13 0.87
C PRO A 27 -20.07 -19.92 -0.65
N LEU A 28 -21.30 -20.01 -1.19
CA LEU A 28 -21.64 -19.90 -2.62
C LEU A 28 -21.23 -21.11 -3.49
N LEU A 29 -20.18 -21.84 -3.13
CA LEU A 29 -19.69 -23.00 -3.90
C LEU A 29 -20.20 -24.35 -3.36
N GLY A 30 -20.58 -24.42 -2.08
CA GLY A 30 -21.14 -25.63 -1.46
C GLY A 30 -20.16 -26.80 -1.29
N GLN A 31 -18.93 -26.65 -1.80
CA GLN A 31 -17.84 -27.61 -1.75
C GLN A 31 -16.97 -27.38 -0.51
N SER A 32 -16.34 -28.45 -0.01
CA SER A 32 -15.39 -28.36 1.08
C SER A 32 -14.09 -27.68 0.62
N GLY A 33 -13.59 -26.74 1.40
CA GLY A 33 -12.31 -26.08 1.15
C GLY A 33 -11.69 -25.46 2.39
N TYR A 34 -10.51 -24.87 2.23
CA TYR A 34 -9.72 -24.36 3.34
C TYR A 34 -10.26 -23.01 3.84
N ILE A 35 -10.66 -22.96 5.11
CA ILE A 35 -11.27 -21.79 5.75
C ILE A 35 -10.37 -20.56 5.65
N ALA A 36 -9.08 -20.72 5.94
CA ALA A 36 -8.10 -19.63 5.90
C ALA A 36 -7.93 -19.07 4.48
N LEU A 37 -7.87 -19.95 3.46
CA LEU A 37 -7.72 -19.53 2.07
C LEU A 37 -8.97 -18.80 1.59
N THR A 38 -10.16 -19.34 1.87
CA THR A 38 -11.43 -18.69 1.53
C THR A 38 -11.55 -17.33 2.22
N ALA A 39 -11.21 -17.25 3.51
CA ALA A 39 -11.24 -15.99 4.25
C ALA A 39 -10.28 -14.96 3.63
N LEU A 40 -9.07 -15.36 3.26
CA LEU A 40 -8.09 -14.48 2.61
C LEU A 40 -8.66 -13.91 1.30
N VAL A 41 -9.16 -14.77 0.41
CA VAL A 41 -9.74 -14.36 -0.88
C VAL A 41 -10.92 -13.42 -0.67
N LEU A 42 -11.81 -13.72 0.28
CA LEU A 42 -12.98 -12.88 0.55
C LEU A 42 -12.59 -11.48 1.04
N ASN A 43 -11.57 -11.35 1.91
CA ASN A 43 -11.06 -10.05 2.33
C ASN A 43 -10.37 -9.31 1.16
N ALA A 44 -9.63 -10.02 0.31
CA ALA A 44 -9.00 -9.43 -0.87
C ALA A 44 -10.04 -8.86 -1.85
N VAL A 45 -11.14 -9.60 -2.09
CA VAL A 45 -12.26 -9.13 -2.91
C VAL A 45 -12.87 -7.86 -2.31
N VAL A 46 -13.14 -7.85 -0.99
CA VAL A 46 -13.64 -6.64 -0.31
C VAL A 46 -12.68 -5.46 -0.47
N ALA A 47 -11.37 -5.68 -0.31
CA ALA A 47 -10.37 -4.63 -0.46
C ALA A 47 -10.33 -4.08 -1.89
N VAL A 48 -10.39 -4.94 -2.92
CA VAL A 48 -10.42 -4.52 -4.32
C VAL A 48 -11.69 -3.73 -4.62
N VAL A 49 -12.86 -4.21 -4.19
CA VAL A 49 -14.15 -3.53 -4.41
C VAL A 49 -14.15 -2.18 -3.71
N LEU A 50 -13.71 -2.12 -2.44
CA LEU A 50 -13.62 -0.87 -1.71
C LEU A 50 -12.61 0.09 -2.37
N SER A 51 -11.47 -0.41 -2.83
CA SER A 51 -10.48 0.41 -3.55
C SER A 51 -11.04 0.95 -4.86
N ALA A 52 -11.84 0.16 -5.59
CA ALA A 52 -12.50 0.61 -6.81
C ALA A 52 -13.56 1.69 -6.51
N ILE A 53 -14.38 1.51 -5.47
CA ILE A 53 -15.35 2.51 -5.02
C ILE A 53 -14.63 3.79 -4.59
N LEU A 54 -13.60 3.66 -3.75
CA LEU A 54 -12.80 4.80 -3.30
C LEU A 54 -12.11 5.49 -4.46
N ARG A 55 -11.61 4.78 -5.48
CA ARG A 55 -11.08 5.42 -6.69
C ARG A 55 -12.14 6.14 -7.51
N LEU A 56 -13.37 5.63 -7.53
CA LEU A 56 -14.47 6.25 -8.25
C LEU A 56 -14.99 7.51 -7.53
N VAL A 57 -15.01 7.48 -6.20
CA VAL A 57 -15.44 8.61 -5.35
C VAL A 57 -14.31 9.61 -5.09
N SER A 58 -13.06 9.13 -4.98
CA SER A 58 -11.89 9.97 -4.76
C SER A 58 -11.60 10.72 -6.05
N SER A 59 -12.04 11.98 -6.04
CA SER A 59 -11.71 13.01 -7.01
C SER A 59 -10.21 12.97 -7.33
N SER A 60 -9.91 12.97 -8.64
CA SER A 60 -8.61 13.19 -9.31
C SER A 60 -7.41 13.25 -8.37
N ALA A 61 -6.46 12.32 -8.51
CA ALA A 61 -5.07 12.62 -8.16
C ALA A 61 -4.75 13.95 -8.85
N GLY A 62 -4.48 15.00 -8.07
CA GLY A 62 -4.47 16.38 -8.57
C GLY A 62 -3.68 16.52 -9.87
N VAL A 63 -4.10 17.45 -10.74
CA VAL A 63 -3.37 17.73 -11.98
C VAL A 63 -1.94 18.11 -11.62
N ASP A 64 -0.98 17.46 -12.27
CA ASP A 64 0.42 17.84 -12.14
C ASP A 64 0.59 19.29 -12.63
N VAL A 65 0.95 20.17 -11.70
CA VAL A 65 1.16 21.59 -11.97
C VAL A 65 2.62 21.91 -12.27
N THR A 66 3.50 20.90 -12.28
CA THR A 66 4.91 21.13 -12.59
C THR A 66 5.08 21.54 -14.05
N THR A 67 5.93 22.53 -14.25
CA THR A 67 6.28 23.08 -15.55
C THR A 67 7.76 22.88 -15.83
N LYS A 68 8.16 22.93 -17.11
CA LYS A 68 9.58 22.74 -17.49
C LYS A 68 10.52 23.73 -16.82
N SER A 69 10.05 24.94 -16.53
CA SER A 69 10.83 25.99 -15.85
C SER A 69 11.15 25.63 -14.40
N ASP A 70 10.32 24.83 -13.73
CA ASP A 70 10.53 24.45 -12.33
C ASP A 70 11.74 23.52 -12.14
N TYR A 71 12.25 22.95 -13.24
CA TYR A 71 13.45 22.11 -13.25
C TYR A 71 14.73 22.86 -13.64
N LEU A 72 14.65 24.15 -13.95
CA LEU A 72 15.79 24.97 -14.33
C LEU A 72 16.11 25.97 -13.23
N VAL A 73 17.39 26.13 -12.94
CA VAL A 73 17.89 27.20 -12.07
C VAL A 73 17.96 28.50 -12.89
N GLN A 74 17.48 29.61 -12.33
CA GLN A 74 17.52 30.92 -12.97
C GLN A 74 18.99 31.32 -13.23
N ALA A 75 19.28 31.97 -14.37
CA ALA A 75 20.64 32.42 -14.67
C ALA A 75 21.15 33.38 -13.59
N GLY A 76 22.13 32.93 -12.80
CA GLY A 76 22.70 33.67 -11.66
C GLY A 76 22.40 33.06 -10.30
N GLU A 77 21.47 32.10 -10.20
CA GLU A 77 21.22 31.31 -9.00
C GLU A 77 22.06 30.02 -9.03
N SER A 78 22.50 29.58 -7.85
CA SER A 78 23.21 28.32 -7.67
C SER A 78 22.22 27.29 -7.13
N LEU A 79 22.21 26.07 -7.69
CA LEU A 79 21.43 24.95 -7.14
C LEU A 79 21.79 24.66 -5.65
N LEU A 80 22.96 25.10 -5.21
CA LEU A 80 23.44 24.95 -3.84
C LEU A 80 22.88 26.00 -2.87
N ASP A 81 22.29 27.09 -3.37
CA ASP A 81 21.67 28.12 -2.52
C ASP A 81 20.24 27.71 -2.13
N ASP A 82 19.55 26.97 -3.01
CA ASP A 82 18.20 26.44 -2.76
C ASP A 82 18.19 25.17 -1.92
N LEU A 83 19.25 24.36 -2.02
CA LEU A 83 19.48 23.23 -1.15
C LEU A 83 20.24 23.79 0.06
N ASP A 84 19.60 23.91 1.23
CA ASP A 84 20.19 24.38 2.51
C ASP A 84 21.35 23.47 2.98
N LEU A 85 22.39 23.39 2.16
CA LEU A 85 23.57 22.62 2.34
C LEU A 85 24.58 23.53 3.01
N PRO A 86 25.28 23.04 4.05
CA PRO A 86 26.29 23.84 4.72
C PRO A 86 27.30 24.32 3.68
N HIS A 87 27.42 25.64 3.58
CA HIS A 87 28.37 26.29 2.69
C HIS A 87 29.78 25.97 3.18
N GLY A 88 30.33 24.87 2.70
CA GLY A 88 31.73 24.52 2.88
C GLY A 88 32.58 25.61 2.24
N ASP A 89 33.27 26.33 3.10
CA ASP A 89 34.42 27.20 2.90
C ASP A 89 35.39 26.65 1.84
N ARG A 90 35.12 26.96 0.56
CA ARG A 90 36.09 26.73 -0.50
C ARG A 90 37.04 27.91 -0.55
N GLU A 91 38.23 27.73 0.01
CA GLU A 91 39.39 28.56 -0.29
C GLU A 91 39.58 28.65 -1.81
N VAL A 92 39.48 29.86 -2.36
CA VAL A 92 39.83 30.16 -3.74
C VAL A 92 41.35 30.08 -3.89
N GLY A 93 41.85 28.96 -4.44
CA GLY A 93 43.25 28.81 -4.82
C GLY A 93 43.66 29.83 -5.90
N PRO A 94 44.93 30.26 -5.93
CA PRO A 94 45.35 31.44 -6.68
C PRO A 94 45.26 31.23 -8.20
N ALA A 95 44.78 32.27 -8.88
CA ALA A 95 44.72 32.34 -10.33
C ALA A 95 46.14 32.29 -10.93
N LEU A 96 46.40 31.25 -11.72
CA LEU A 96 47.63 31.14 -12.52
C LEU A 96 47.51 32.08 -13.72
N GLY A 97 48.41 33.06 -13.79
CA GLY A 97 48.71 33.85 -14.99
C GLY A 97 49.76 33.18 -15.87
#